data_AF-A0A0M0LIL1-F1
#
_entry.id   AF-A0A0M0LIL1-F1
#
_cell.length_a   1.000
_cell.length_b   1.000
_cell.length_c   1.000
_cell.angle_alpha   90.00
_cell.angle_beta   90.00
_cell.angle_gamma   90.00
#
_symmetry.space_group_name_H-M   'P 1'
#
loop_
_entity.id
_entity.type
_entity.pdbx_description
1 polymer ?
#
loop_
_entity_poly.entity_id
_entity_poly.type
_entity_poly.pdbx_seq_one_letter_code
_entity_poly.pdbx_strand_id
1 'polypeptide(L)'
;MVSNKANVFRTSFLSCLHQHMEQSSISNIRNFYETIKTQPFHFQIRSLFEQLPLFYSGGLTEIISCISEALACTVERYTVDLIQSAGFRILGKPSFFCGPSYYELNADGDFELSVDLSVTCENRTVVFISIKCTQYDLLTDSGVHLICDMIERRVLNKLGIRQQIS
;
A
#
# COMPACT_ATOMS: atom_id res chain seq x y z
N MET A 1 -8.72 20.83 -9.99
CA MET A 1 -8.88 19.36 -9.94
C MET A 1 -8.11 18.84 -8.73
N VAL A 2 -8.69 18.99 -7.54
CA VAL A 2 -8.15 18.42 -6.30
C VAL A 2 -8.99 17.15 -6.05
N SER A 3 -8.37 16.03 -5.65
CA SER A 3 -9.04 14.76 -5.27
C SER A 3 -9.31 13.70 -6.36
N ASN A 4 -8.26 13.12 -6.98
CA ASN A 4 -8.37 11.77 -7.57
C ASN A 4 -7.28 10.78 -7.09
N LYS A 5 -6.14 11.27 -6.59
CA LYS A 5 -5.05 10.39 -6.14
C LYS A 5 -5.41 9.44 -5.01
N ALA A 6 -6.21 9.89 -4.04
CA ALA A 6 -6.66 9.01 -2.95
C ALA A 6 -7.54 7.87 -3.47
N ASN A 7 -8.44 8.16 -4.42
CA ASN A 7 -9.29 7.14 -5.03
C ASN A 7 -8.48 6.14 -5.86
N VAL A 8 -7.50 6.62 -6.64
CA VAL A 8 -6.57 5.75 -7.39
C VAL A 8 -5.77 4.85 -6.44
N PHE A 9 -5.21 5.41 -5.36
CA PHE A 9 -4.47 4.65 -4.37
C PHE A 9 -5.33 3.57 -3.72
N ARG A 10 -6.54 3.91 -3.27
CA ARG A 10 -7.49 2.95 -2.67
C ARG A 10 -7.91 1.85 -3.62
N THR A 11 -8.17 2.21 -4.88
CA THR A 11 -8.58 1.25 -5.91
C THR A 11 -7.44 0.29 -6.20
N SER A 12 -6.21 0.80 -6.32
CA SER A 12 -5.02 -0.06 -6.47
C SER A 12 -4.81 -0.96 -5.25
N PHE A 13 -4.98 -0.44 -4.04
CA PHE A 13 -4.85 -1.22 -2.81
C PHE A 13 -5.84 -2.38 -2.76
N LEU A 14 -7.13 -2.12 -2.96
CA LEU A 14 -8.13 -3.18 -2.99
C LEU A 14 -7.90 -4.17 -4.13
N SER A 15 -7.50 -3.69 -5.31
CA SER A 15 -7.22 -4.57 -6.44
C SER A 15 -6.06 -5.52 -6.15
N CYS A 16 -4.94 -5.03 -5.60
CA CYS A 16 -3.83 -5.90 -5.19
C CYS A 16 -4.27 -6.84 -4.06
N LEU A 17 -4.98 -6.33 -3.04
CA LEU A 17 -5.46 -7.13 -1.90
C LEU A 17 -6.35 -8.28 -2.37
N HIS A 18 -7.35 -8.00 -3.20
CA HIS A 18 -8.26 -9.00 -3.75
C HIS A 18 -7.51 -10.05 -4.54
N GLN A 19 -6.55 -9.65 -5.37
CA GLN A 19 -5.71 -10.59 -6.11
C GLN A 19 -4.93 -11.52 -5.17
N HIS A 20 -4.28 -10.99 -4.13
CA HIS A 20 -3.53 -11.81 -3.17
C HIS A 20 -4.44 -12.76 -2.39
N MET A 21 -5.60 -12.28 -1.91
CA MET A 21 -6.54 -13.11 -1.15
C MET A 21 -7.20 -14.20 -2.01
N GLU A 22 -7.56 -13.89 -3.26
CA GLU A 22 -8.14 -14.84 -4.21
C GLU A 22 -7.16 -15.97 -4.55
N GLN A 23 -5.87 -15.65 -4.64
CA GLN A 23 -4.79 -16.59 -4.92
C GLN A 23 -4.30 -17.36 -3.68
N SER A 24 -4.74 -16.99 -2.49
CA SER A 24 -4.28 -17.62 -1.26
C SER A 24 -4.60 -19.12 -1.21
N SER A 25 -3.62 -19.90 -0.77
CA SER A 25 -3.78 -21.35 -0.58
C SER A 25 -4.74 -21.68 0.58
N ILE A 26 -5.00 -20.74 1.49
CA ILE A 26 -5.80 -20.92 2.69
C ILE A 26 -7.28 -20.64 2.37
N SER A 27 -8.12 -21.68 2.48
CA SER A 27 -9.55 -21.58 2.17
C SER A 27 -10.28 -20.52 3.00
N ASN A 28 -9.89 -20.34 4.25
CA ASN A 28 -10.45 -19.37 5.19
C ASN A 28 -10.32 -17.94 4.64
N ILE A 29 -9.17 -17.60 4.04
CA ILE A 29 -8.89 -16.29 3.46
C ILE A 29 -9.70 -16.09 2.18
N ARG A 30 -9.77 -17.11 1.32
CA ARG A 30 -10.61 -17.06 0.12
C ARG A 30 -12.09 -16.90 0.46
N ASN A 31 -12.59 -17.63 1.46
CA ASN A 31 -13.96 -17.47 1.94
C ASN A 31 -14.20 -16.07 2.49
N PHE A 32 -13.25 -15.53 3.25
CA PHE A 32 -13.34 -14.15 3.76
C PHE A 32 -13.33 -13.12 2.62
N TYR A 33 -12.47 -13.27 1.61
CA TYR A 33 -12.47 -12.46 0.39
C TYR A 33 -13.85 -12.42 -0.27
N GLU A 34 -14.49 -13.57 -0.47
CA GLU A 34 -15.83 -13.66 -1.06
C GLU A 34 -16.86 -12.84 -0.25
N THR A 35 -16.73 -12.77 1.08
CA THR A 35 -17.64 -11.99 1.92
C THR A 35 -17.44 -10.47 1.82
N ILE A 36 -16.20 -10.02 1.61
CA ILE A 36 -15.88 -8.58 1.63
C ILE A 36 -15.83 -7.93 0.24
N LYS A 37 -15.53 -8.68 -0.83
CA LYS A 37 -15.18 -8.11 -2.15
C LYS A 37 -16.25 -7.20 -2.79
N THR A 38 -17.52 -7.41 -2.47
CA THR A 38 -18.65 -6.62 -2.98
C THR A 38 -19.04 -5.45 -2.08
N GLN A 39 -18.43 -5.33 -0.89
CA GLN A 39 -18.78 -4.31 0.09
C GLN A 39 -18.15 -2.95 -0.26
N PRO A 40 -18.64 -1.83 0.29
CA PRO A 40 -17.98 -0.54 0.14
C PRO A 40 -16.55 -0.54 0.71
N PHE A 41 -15.63 0.24 0.11
CA PHE A 41 -14.20 0.29 0.49
C PHE A 41 -13.96 0.34 2.00
N HIS A 42 -14.62 1.29 2.70
CA HIS A 42 -14.42 1.48 4.13
C HIS A 42 -14.83 0.25 4.95
N PHE A 43 -15.85 -0.48 4.51
CA PHE A 43 -16.30 -1.69 5.16
C PHE A 43 -15.33 -2.84 4.93
N GLN A 44 -14.76 -2.94 3.71
CA GLN A 44 -13.74 -3.94 3.41
C GLN A 44 -12.50 -3.77 4.31
N ILE A 45 -11.98 -2.54 4.41
CA ILE A 45 -10.83 -2.24 5.25
C ILE A 45 -11.15 -2.47 6.73
N ARG A 46 -12.28 -1.98 7.25
CA ARG A 46 -12.66 -2.23 8.65
C ARG A 46 -12.77 -3.72 8.96
N SER A 47 -13.51 -4.46 8.13
CA SER A 47 -13.69 -5.91 8.31
C SER A 47 -12.35 -6.64 8.28
N LEU A 48 -11.44 -6.24 7.40
CA LEU A 48 -10.11 -6.84 7.29
C LEU A 48 -9.34 -6.71 8.62
N PHE A 49 -9.22 -5.51 9.16
CA PHE A 49 -8.48 -5.27 10.40
C PHE A 49 -9.20 -5.76 11.67
N GLU A 50 -10.53 -5.76 11.69
CA GLU A 50 -11.33 -6.34 12.79
C GLU A 50 -11.22 -7.87 12.83
N GLN A 51 -11.15 -8.52 11.67
CA GLN A 51 -11.08 -9.99 11.56
C GLN A 51 -9.66 -10.51 11.67
N LEU A 52 -8.63 -9.67 11.50
CA LEU A 52 -7.22 -10.05 11.60
C LEU A 52 -6.93 -10.94 12.82
N PRO A 53 -7.30 -10.56 14.07
CA PRO A 53 -7.01 -11.37 15.26
C PRO A 53 -7.75 -12.73 15.30
N LEU A 54 -8.78 -12.90 14.48
CA LEU A 54 -9.61 -14.11 14.46
C LEU A 54 -9.07 -15.17 13.50
N PHE A 55 -8.13 -14.82 12.62
CA PHE A 55 -7.36 -15.80 11.87
C PHE A 55 -6.40 -16.52 12.81
N TYR A 56 -6.42 -17.85 12.79
CA TYR A 56 -5.53 -18.71 13.58
C TYR A 56 -4.49 -19.40 12.69
N SER A 57 -3.39 -19.83 13.32
CA SER A 57 -2.28 -20.56 12.71
C SER A 57 -1.75 -19.90 11.43
N GLY A 58 -1.48 -20.68 10.36
CA GLY A 58 -0.95 -20.15 9.09
C GLY A 58 -1.86 -19.13 8.42
N GLY A 59 -3.16 -19.09 8.77
CA GLY A 59 -4.11 -18.11 8.26
C GLY A 59 -3.77 -16.67 8.63
N LEU A 60 -3.27 -16.45 9.85
CA LEU A 60 -2.94 -15.11 10.34
C LEU A 60 -1.75 -14.51 9.58
N THR A 61 -0.68 -15.29 9.43
CA THR A 61 0.51 -14.86 8.70
C THR A 61 0.18 -14.59 7.24
N GLU A 62 -0.58 -15.47 6.60
CA GLU A 62 -0.95 -15.33 5.19
C GLU A 62 -1.81 -14.09 4.93
N ILE A 63 -2.83 -13.80 5.77
CA ILE A 63 -3.65 -12.60 5.58
C ILE A 63 -2.83 -11.32 5.81
N ILE A 64 -1.92 -11.31 6.79
CA ILE A 64 -0.99 -10.19 7.03
C ILE A 64 -0.08 -9.99 5.82
N SER A 65 0.43 -11.07 5.22
CA SER A 65 1.20 -11.02 3.98
C SER A 65 0.36 -10.44 2.83
N CYS A 66 -0.88 -10.90 2.64
CA CYS A 66 -1.76 -10.34 1.60
C CYS A 66 -1.95 -8.82 1.75
N ILE A 67 -2.17 -8.34 2.98
CA ILE A 67 -2.36 -6.91 3.26
C ILE A 67 -1.07 -6.12 3.03
N SER A 68 0.05 -6.63 3.53
CA SER A 68 1.36 -5.98 3.43
C SER A 68 1.84 -5.91 1.98
N GLU A 69 1.68 -7.00 1.23
CA GLU A 69 1.99 -7.07 -0.21
C GLU A 69 1.06 -6.17 -1.03
N ALA A 70 -0.23 -6.08 -0.68
CA ALA A 70 -1.15 -5.17 -1.35
C ALA A 70 -0.75 -3.70 -1.19
N LEU A 71 -0.29 -3.31 0.01
CA LEU A 71 0.26 -1.99 0.26
C LEU A 71 1.55 -1.78 -0.55
N ALA A 72 2.47 -2.74 -0.55
CA ALA A 72 3.71 -2.67 -1.32
C ALA A 72 3.47 -2.50 -2.81
N CYS A 73 2.60 -3.36 -3.38
CA CYS A 73 2.11 -3.30 -4.76
C CYS A 73 1.56 -1.91 -5.12
N THR A 74 0.78 -1.33 -4.22
CA THR A 74 0.15 -0.02 -4.44
C THR A 74 1.15 1.12 -4.39
N VAL A 75 2.04 1.12 -3.40
CA VAL A 75 3.11 2.11 -3.27
C VAL A 75 4.07 2.03 -4.45
N GLU A 76 4.41 0.81 -4.89
CA GLU A 76 5.21 0.57 -6.10
C GLU A 76 4.54 1.18 -7.32
N ARG A 77 3.31 0.77 -7.64
CA ARG A 77 2.57 1.30 -8.81
C ARG A 77 2.48 2.82 -8.79
N TYR A 78 2.06 3.40 -7.66
CA TYR A 78 1.94 4.86 -7.53
C TYR A 78 3.27 5.58 -7.72
N THR A 79 4.36 5.06 -7.14
CA THR A 79 5.71 5.63 -7.27
C THR A 79 6.22 5.53 -8.71
N VAL A 80 6.03 4.37 -9.34
CA VAL A 80 6.42 4.10 -10.73
C VAL A 80 5.71 5.05 -11.69
N ASP A 81 4.39 5.18 -11.55
CA ASP A 81 3.56 6.05 -12.39
C ASP A 81 3.99 7.53 -12.25
N LEU A 82 4.33 7.97 -11.04
CA LEU A 82 4.85 9.32 -10.80
C LEU A 82 6.22 9.55 -11.47
N ILE A 83 7.14 8.59 -11.37
CA ILE A 83 8.47 8.67 -12.01
C ILE A 83 8.31 8.73 -13.54
N GLN A 84 7.46 7.87 -14.10
CA GLN A 84 7.23 7.79 -15.54
C GLN A 84 6.50 9.02 -16.09
N SER A 85 5.47 9.52 -15.39
CA SER A 85 4.77 10.74 -15.77
C SER A 85 5.64 12.00 -15.70
N ALA A 86 6.67 11.98 -14.85
CA ALA A 86 7.73 12.99 -14.83
C ALA A 86 8.75 12.87 -15.97
N GLY A 87 8.61 11.86 -16.85
CA GLY A 87 9.49 11.64 -18.01
C GLY A 87 10.75 10.83 -17.70
N PHE A 88 10.86 10.23 -16.52
CA PHE A 88 12.00 9.40 -16.14
C PHE A 88 11.71 7.93 -16.42
N ARG A 89 12.75 7.20 -16.87
CA ARG A 89 12.70 5.75 -17.06
C ARG A 89 13.28 5.01 -15.86
N ILE A 90 12.72 3.83 -15.58
CA ILE A 90 13.12 2.97 -14.47
C ILE A 90 14.05 1.88 -14.99
N LEU A 91 15.13 1.63 -14.25
CA LEU A 91 16.07 0.54 -14.50
C LEU A 91 15.73 -0.66 -13.61
N GLY A 92 15.47 -1.79 -14.26
CA GLY A 92 15.22 -3.05 -13.58
C GLY A 92 13.89 -3.07 -12.83
N LYS A 93 13.73 -4.09 -11.98
CA LYS A 93 12.54 -4.25 -11.12
C LYS A 93 12.73 -3.45 -9.83
N PRO A 94 11.74 -2.65 -9.40
CA PRO A 94 11.74 -2.06 -8.07
C PRO A 94 11.98 -3.12 -6.98
N SER A 95 12.70 -2.74 -5.94
CA SER A 95 12.94 -3.60 -4.78
C SER A 95 12.13 -3.07 -3.62
N PHE A 96 11.33 -3.92 -2.99
CA PHE A 96 10.57 -3.57 -1.80
C PHE A 96 10.84 -4.51 -0.65
N PHE A 97 10.69 -3.99 0.55
CA PHE A 97 10.57 -4.72 1.79
C PHE A 97 9.25 -4.30 2.43
N CYS A 98 8.39 -5.26 2.74
CA CYS A 98 7.13 -5.01 3.44
C CYS A 98 7.13 -5.76 4.77
N GLY A 99 6.61 -5.11 5.80
CA GLY A 99 6.35 -5.73 7.08
C GLY A 99 4.99 -5.31 7.63
N PRO A 100 4.58 -5.88 8.78
CA PRO A 100 5.24 -6.95 9.53
C PRO A 100 4.92 -8.34 8.97
N SER A 101 5.73 -9.34 9.31
CA SER A 101 5.45 -10.75 8.95
C SER A 101 4.59 -11.49 10.00
N TYR A 102 4.21 -10.79 11.07
CA TYR A 102 3.46 -11.31 12.20
C TYR A 102 2.59 -10.22 12.82
N TYR A 103 1.58 -10.61 13.60
CA TYR A 103 0.67 -9.67 14.25
C TYR A 103 1.31 -9.09 15.51
N GLU A 104 1.72 -7.82 15.46
CA GLU A 104 2.22 -7.06 16.60
C GLU A 104 1.59 -5.68 16.61
N LEU A 105 1.15 -5.23 17.78
CA LEU A 105 0.57 -3.91 17.98
C LEU A 105 1.67 -2.93 18.39
N ASN A 106 1.59 -1.71 17.88
CA ASN A 106 2.47 -0.62 18.29
C ASN A 106 2.15 -0.14 19.72
N ALA A 107 2.87 0.86 20.21
CA ALA A 107 2.68 1.41 21.56
C ALA A 107 1.27 1.98 21.81
N ASP A 108 0.56 2.36 20.75
CA ASP A 108 -0.80 2.89 20.80
C ASP A 108 -1.87 1.77 20.69
N GLY A 109 -1.45 0.52 20.55
CA GLY A 109 -2.35 -0.63 20.40
C GLY A 109 -2.84 -0.87 18.97
N ASP A 110 -2.20 -0.27 17.97
CA ASP A 110 -2.59 -0.37 16.56
C ASP A 110 -1.68 -1.32 15.77
N PHE A 111 -2.28 -2.03 14.82
CA PHE A 111 -1.53 -2.81 13.84
C PHE A 111 -0.99 -1.87 12.74
N GLU A 112 0.33 -1.68 12.71
CA GLU A 112 1.02 -0.82 11.75
C GLU A 112 1.60 -1.66 10.60
N LEU A 113 1.26 -1.29 9.37
CA LEU A 113 1.88 -1.81 8.15
C LEU A 113 3.06 -0.93 7.76
N SER A 114 4.08 -1.53 7.15
CA SER A 114 5.25 -0.81 6.66
C SER A 114 5.67 -1.28 5.27
N VAL A 115 6.11 -0.32 4.45
CA VAL A 115 6.67 -0.58 3.12
C VAL A 115 7.87 0.32 2.90
N ASP A 116 9.02 -0.29 2.65
CA ASP A 116 10.21 0.37 2.14
C ASP A 116 10.40 -0.03 0.67
N LEU A 117 10.42 0.96 -0.22
CA LEU A 117 10.56 0.78 -1.66
C LEU A 117 11.78 1.54 -2.17
N SER A 118 12.56 0.87 -3.02
CA SER A 118 13.68 1.43 -3.76
C SER A 118 13.44 1.29 -5.27
N VAL A 119 13.46 2.42 -5.99
CA VAL A 119 13.35 2.48 -7.45
C VAL A 119 14.60 3.14 -8.01
N THR A 120 15.28 2.45 -8.93
CA THR A 120 16.45 3.01 -9.63
C THR A 120 16.03 3.57 -10.99
N CYS A 121 16.40 4.81 -11.28
CA CYS A 121 16.12 5.48 -12.56
C CYS A 121 17.31 5.37 -13.54
N GLU A 122 17.07 5.57 -14.84
CA GLU A 122 18.10 5.51 -15.90
C GLU A 122 19.28 6.46 -15.67
N ASN A 123 19.03 7.62 -15.07
CA ASN A 123 20.07 8.58 -14.69
C ASN A 123 20.84 8.16 -13.41
N ARG A 124 20.70 6.91 -12.96
CA ARG A 124 21.28 6.34 -11.72
C ARG A 124 20.80 7.00 -10.42
N THR A 125 19.75 7.82 -10.48
CA THR A 125 19.09 8.31 -9.27
C THR A 125 18.30 7.18 -8.62
N VAL A 126 18.43 7.03 -7.31
CA VAL A 126 17.64 6.07 -6.53
C VAL A 126 16.60 6.81 -5.70
N VAL A 127 15.34 6.45 -5.91
CA VAL A 127 14.20 6.95 -5.14
C VAL A 127 13.86 5.94 -4.05
N PHE A 128 14.00 6.36 -2.80
CA PHE A 128 13.62 5.59 -1.62
C PHE A 128 12.34 6.15 -1.01
N ILE A 129 11.30 5.32 -0.94
CA ILE A 129 10.01 5.58 -0.29
C ILE A 129 9.91 4.70 0.96
N SER A 130 9.48 5.25 2.08
CA SER A 130 9.17 4.50 3.30
C SER A 130 7.80 4.95 3.77
N ILE A 131 6.85 4.02 3.83
CA ILE A 131 5.48 4.23 4.30
C ILE A 131 5.30 3.44 5.58
N LYS A 132 4.70 4.08 6.58
CA LYS A 132 4.07 3.44 7.73
C LYS A 132 2.61 3.87 7.75
N CYS A 133 1.70 2.92 7.90
CA CYS A 133 0.28 3.24 7.97
C CYS A 133 -0.50 2.22 8.81
N THR A 134 -1.47 2.72 9.53
CA THR A 134 -2.46 1.94 10.27
C THR A 134 -3.74 1.77 9.43
N GLN A 135 -4.72 1.04 9.97
CA GLN A 135 -6.06 1.00 9.39
C GLN A 135 -6.68 2.40 9.19
N TYR A 136 -6.41 3.34 10.10
CA TYR A 136 -7.02 4.67 10.08
C TYR A 136 -6.50 5.52 8.92
N ASP A 137 -5.22 5.35 8.58
CA ASP A 137 -4.60 6.03 7.45
C ASP A 137 -5.19 5.55 6.12
N LEU A 138 -5.48 4.24 6.00
CA LEU A 138 -6.10 3.65 4.82
C LEU A 138 -7.60 4.00 4.70
N LEU A 139 -8.30 4.13 5.84
CA LEU A 139 -9.73 4.43 5.89
C LEU A 139 -10.03 5.90 5.57
N THR A 140 -9.24 6.83 6.08
CA THR A 140 -9.55 8.27 5.99
C THR A 140 -9.02 8.89 4.71
N ASP A 141 -9.78 9.82 4.12
CA ASP A 141 -9.34 10.55 2.92
C ASP A 141 -8.04 11.32 3.21
N SER A 142 -7.97 11.96 4.38
CA SER A 142 -6.78 12.68 4.84
C SER A 142 -5.56 11.78 4.96
N GLY A 143 -5.70 10.58 5.52
CA GLY A 143 -4.59 9.64 5.69
C GLY A 143 -4.02 9.20 4.34
N VAL A 144 -4.88 8.78 3.41
CA VAL A 144 -4.44 8.40 2.06
C VAL A 144 -3.82 9.58 1.32
N HIS A 145 -4.39 10.78 1.44
CA HIS A 145 -3.80 11.98 0.84
C HIS A 145 -2.41 12.28 1.40
N LEU A 146 -2.18 12.13 2.71
CA LEU A 146 -0.87 12.30 3.33
C LEU A 146 0.14 11.29 2.79
N ILE A 147 -0.25 10.03 2.63
CA ILE A 147 0.61 8.99 2.01
C ILE A 147 0.99 9.41 0.58
N CYS A 148 0.00 9.75 -0.26
CA CYS A 148 0.25 10.16 -1.64
C CYS A 148 1.15 11.41 -1.72
N ASP A 149 0.88 12.42 -0.90
CA ASP A 149 1.68 13.66 -0.83
C ASP A 149 3.13 13.37 -0.43
N MET A 150 3.34 12.45 0.53
CA MET A 150 4.68 12.07 0.96
C MET A 150 5.46 11.38 -0.17
N ILE A 151 4.81 10.46 -0.89
CA ILE A 151 5.43 9.80 -2.06
C ILE A 151 5.77 10.83 -3.14
N GLU A 152 4.81 11.68 -3.52
CA GLU A 152 5.01 12.73 -4.52
C GLU A 152 6.17 13.65 -4.17
N ARG A 153 6.18 14.21 -2.95
CA ARG A 153 7.26 15.09 -2.50
C ARG A 153 8.61 14.38 -2.56
N ARG A 154 8.67 13.12 -2.16
CA ARG A 154 9.91 12.33 -2.15
C ARG A 154 10.41 12.07 -3.57
N VAL A 155 9.54 11.66 -4.49
CA VAL A 155 9.85 11.44 -5.91
C VAL A 155 10.34 12.75 -6.54
N LEU A 156 9.55 13.82 -6.45
CA LEU A 156 9.87 15.10 -7.09
C LEU A 156 11.18 15.69 -6.57
N ASN A 157 11.40 15.66 -5.25
CA ASN A 157 12.64 16.14 -4.65
C ASN A 157 13.86 15.32 -5.10
N LYS A 158 13.74 13.98 -5.17
CA LYS A 158 14.85 13.13 -5.59
C LYS A 158 15.17 13.25 -7.08
N LEU A 159 14.18 13.50 -7.91
CA LEU A 159 14.35 13.72 -9.34
C LEU A 159 14.71 15.17 -9.70
N GLY A 160 14.79 16.08 -8.72
CA GLY A 160 15.14 17.48 -8.94
C GLY A 160 14.04 18.31 -9.61
N ILE A 161 12.78 17.85 -9.54
CA ILE A 161 11.63 18.52 -10.13
C ILE A 161 11.11 19.52 -9.10
N ARG A 162 11.29 20.82 -9.36
CA ARG A 162 10.74 21.87 -8.49
C ARG A 162 9.22 21.93 -8.66
N GLN A 163 8.48 21.82 -7.55
CA GLN A 163 7.05 22.12 -7.56
C GLN A 163 6.88 23.59 -7.98
N GLN A 164 6.18 23.84 -9.08
CA GLN A 164 5.53 25.13 -9.29
C GLN A 164 4.35 25.15 -8.32
N ILE A 165 4.57 25.72 -7.15
CA ILE A 165 3.49 25.98 -6.18
C ILE A 165 2.53 26.95 -6.90
N SER A 166 1.36 26.44 -7.30
CA SER A 166 0.20 27.25 -7.69
C SER A 166 -0.75 27.32 -6.52
#